data_AF-B4LNF3-F1
#
_entry.id   AF-B4LNF3-F1
#
_cell.length_a   1.000
_cell.length_b   1.000
_cell.length_c   1.000
_cell.angle_alpha   90.00
_cell.angle_beta   90.00
_cell.angle_gamma   90.00
#
_symmetry.space_group_name_H-M   'P 1'
#
loop_
_entity.id
_entity.type
_entity.pdbx_description
1 polymer ?
#
loop_
_entity_poly.entity_id
_entity_poly.type
_entity_poly.pdbx_seq_one_letter_code
_entity_poly.pdbx_strand_id
1 'polypeptide(L)'
;MPCVCGKKCSLLCLFISIWATFQMLLMGMSYSMHSLAFLHSLPLKEHYNSLKEFRTEADNAFRELAIRCYVTAVLYGCFAFISYICLRLRNKQLAATKDAKVHRKRKV
;
A
#
# COMPACT_ATOMS: atom_id res chain seq x y z
N MET A 1 5.91 -16.69 7.93
CA MET A 1 6.78 -16.89 9.10
C MET A 1 6.46 -15.81 10.14
N PRO A 2 5.77 -16.10 11.24
CA PRO A 2 5.53 -15.11 12.27
C PRO A 2 6.83 -14.91 13.06
N CYS A 3 7.49 -13.78 12.82
CA CYS A 3 8.66 -13.38 13.58
C CYS A 3 8.20 -13.13 15.03
N VAL A 4 8.83 -13.85 15.95
CA VAL A 4 8.68 -13.71 17.40
C VAL A 4 9.23 -12.35 17.79
N CYS A 5 8.40 -11.30 17.72
CA CYS A 5 8.82 -9.97 18.12
C CYS A 5 7.89 -9.44 19.21
N GLY A 6 8.48 -9.02 20.34
CA GLY A 6 7.77 -8.56 21.53
C GLY A 6 6.81 -7.39 21.27
N LYS A 7 6.02 -7.04 22.31
CA LYS A 7 4.94 -6.03 22.32
C LYS A 7 5.22 -4.72 21.55
N LYS A 8 6.49 -4.31 21.42
CA LYS A 8 6.94 -3.08 20.73
C LYS A 8 7.07 -3.22 19.20
N CYS A 9 7.53 -4.38 18.69
CA CYS A 9 7.68 -4.58 17.24
C CYS A 9 6.33 -4.67 16.52
N SER A 10 5.29 -5.17 17.18
CA SER A 10 3.96 -5.24 16.59
C SER A 10 3.34 -3.87 16.33
N LEU A 11 3.77 -2.80 17.02
CA LEU A 11 3.32 -1.42 16.78
C LEU A 11 4.06 -0.79 15.60
N LEU A 12 5.37 -1.03 15.49
CA LEU A 12 6.19 -0.45 14.43
C LEU A 12 5.86 -1.04 13.06
N CYS A 13 5.70 -2.35 12.95
CA CYS A 13 5.28 -3.03 11.71
C CYS A 13 3.93 -2.50 11.19
N LEU A 14 3.09 -2.11 12.12
CA LEU A 14 1.78 -1.54 11.89
C LEU A 14 1.83 -0.12 11.34
N PHE A 15 2.66 0.70 11.99
CA PHE A 15 2.89 2.08 11.58
C PHE A 15 3.48 2.13 10.17
N ILE A 16 4.44 1.24 9.88
CA ILE A 16 5.01 1.07 8.54
C ILE A 16 3.94 0.60 7.54
N SER A 17 3.01 -0.28 7.92
CA SER A 17 1.93 -0.72 7.04
C SER A 17 0.98 0.42 6.66
N ILE A 18 0.62 1.27 7.62
CA ILE A 18 -0.21 2.47 7.37
C ILE A 18 0.57 3.46 6.50
N TRP A 19 1.82 3.72 6.85
CA TRP A 19 2.71 4.64 6.12
C TRP A 19 2.91 4.22 4.66
N ALA A 20 3.18 2.94 4.39
CA ALA A 20 3.36 2.41 3.04
C ALA A 20 2.09 2.54 2.20
N THR A 21 0.91 2.40 2.82
CA THR A 21 -0.38 2.61 2.14
C THR A 21 -0.53 4.08 1.71
N PHE A 22 -0.17 5.02 2.59
CA PHE A 22 -0.16 6.45 2.28
C PHE A 22 0.85 6.81 1.19
N GLN A 23 2.05 6.22 1.20
CA GLN A 23 3.07 6.46 0.17
C GLN A 23 2.59 6.03 -1.22
N MET A 24 1.95 4.85 -1.34
CA MET A 24 1.38 4.38 -2.61
C MET A 24 0.26 5.30 -3.11
N LEU A 25 -0.57 5.81 -2.19
CA LEU A 25 -1.63 6.79 -2.50
C LEU A 25 -1.04 8.12 -2.97
N LEU A 26 0.00 8.63 -2.31
CA LEU A 26 0.71 9.84 -2.69
C LEU A 26 1.38 9.73 -4.06
N MET A 27 2.01 8.58 -4.36
CA MET A 27 2.53 8.28 -5.70
C MET A 27 1.42 8.29 -6.75
N GLY A 28 0.29 7.63 -6.49
CA GLY A 28 -0.86 7.65 -7.41
C GLY A 28 -1.44 9.05 -7.63
N MET A 29 -1.50 9.86 -6.58
CA MET A 29 -1.98 11.25 -6.65
C MET A 29 -1.01 12.16 -7.41
N SER A 30 0.31 11.98 -7.25
CA SER A 30 1.29 12.78 -7.98
C SER A 30 1.33 12.44 -9.48
N TYR A 31 1.02 11.20 -9.88
CA TYR A 31 0.79 10.86 -11.28
C TYR A 31 -0.41 11.61 -11.88
N SER A 32 -1.44 11.91 -11.08
CA SER A 32 -2.60 12.67 -11.54
C SER A 32 -2.31 14.17 -11.75
N MET A 33 -1.20 14.68 -11.22
CA MET A 33 -0.81 16.10 -11.29
C MET A 33 0.13 16.42 -12.46
N HIS A 34 0.20 15.57 -13.48
CA HIS A 34 0.98 15.84 -14.70
C HIS A 34 2.46 16.12 -14.39
N SER A 35 3.04 15.42 -13.40
CA SER A 35 4.44 15.62 -13.03
C SER A 35 5.34 15.02 -14.11
N LEU A 36 5.99 15.91 -14.87
CA LEU A 36 7.00 15.66 -15.91
C LEU A 36 8.17 14.75 -15.46
N ALA A 37 8.22 14.34 -14.19
CA ALA A 37 9.27 13.53 -13.60
C ALA A 37 9.36 12.09 -14.13
N PHE A 38 8.28 11.54 -14.73
CA PHE A 38 8.23 10.17 -15.24
C PHE A 38 8.21 10.07 -16.78
N LEU A 39 8.40 11.19 -17.48
CA LEU A 39 8.36 11.25 -18.94
C LEU A 39 9.54 10.48 -19.59
N HIS A 40 10.65 10.33 -18.87
CA HIS A 40 11.84 9.58 -19.30
C HIS A 40 11.64 8.04 -19.23
N SER A 41 10.65 7.57 -18.48
CA SER A 41 10.42 6.14 -18.24
C SER A 41 9.41 5.53 -19.21
N LEU A 42 8.64 6.35 -19.92
CA LEU A 42 7.73 5.90 -20.96
C LEU A 42 8.50 5.75 -22.28
N PRO A 43 8.25 4.68 -23.06
CA PRO A 43 8.80 4.51 -24.40
C PRO A 43 8.10 5.49 -25.37
N LEU A 44 8.43 6.77 -25.28
CA LEU A 44 8.01 7.75 -26.28
C LEU A 44 8.83 7.52 -27.56
N LYS A 45 8.14 7.54 -28.69
CA LYS A 45 8.75 7.45 -30.02
C LYS A 45 9.76 8.60 -30.18
N GLU A 46 11.00 8.30 -30.55
CA GLU A 46 12.09 9.31 -30.63
C GLU A 46 11.82 10.46 -31.62
N HIS A 47 10.83 10.33 -32.50
CA HIS A 47 10.49 11.35 -33.50
C HIS A 47 9.03 11.79 -33.38
N TYR A 48 8.83 13.01 -32.89
CA TYR A 48 7.58 13.75 -33.03
C TYR A 48 7.82 14.99 -33.90
N ASN A 49 6.98 15.19 -34.92
CA ASN A 49 7.09 16.33 -35.83
C ASN A 49 6.63 17.65 -35.20
N SER A 50 5.97 17.61 -34.04
CA SER A 50 5.47 18.81 -33.34
C SER A 50 5.40 18.62 -31.83
N LEU A 51 5.81 19.66 -31.08
CA LEU A 51 5.70 19.75 -29.62
C LEU A 51 4.27 19.53 -29.10
N LYS A 52 3.27 19.83 -29.94
CA LYS A 52 1.85 19.67 -29.59
C LYS A 52 1.44 18.20 -29.56
N GLU A 53 1.86 17.41 -30.57
CA GLU A 53 1.54 15.98 -30.64
C GLU A 53 2.26 15.18 -29.54
N PHE A 54 3.51 15.53 -29.27
CA PHE A 54 4.25 14.97 -28.13
C PHE A 54 3.49 15.17 -26.81
N ARG A 55 2.96 16.38 -26.59
CA ARG A 55 2.24 16.72 -25.36
C ARG A 55 0.92 15.96 -25.24
N THR A 56 0.18 15.78 -26.35
CA THR A 56 -1.09 15.04 -26.34
C THR A 56 -0.88 13.55 -26.11
N GLU A 57 0.12 12.94 -26.73
CA GLU A 57 0.43 11.52 -26.55
C GLU A 57 0.93 11.22 -25.13
N ALA A 58 1.79 12.11 -24.60
CA ALA A 58 2.25 12.01 -23.22
C ALA A 58 1.09 12.09 -22.21
N ASP A 59 0.16 13.04 -22.40
CA ASP A 59 -0.99 13.22 -21.49
C ASP A 59 -1.90 11.98 -21.48
N ASN A 60 -2.14 11.37 -22.65
CA ASN A 60 -2.89 10.11 -22.75
C ASN A 60 -2.21 8.96 -22.00
N ALA A 61 -0.91 8.78 -22.21
CA ALA A 61 -0.16 7.71 -21.56
C ALA A 61 -0.08 7.91 -20.03
N PHE A 62 0.04 9.17 -19.57
CA PHE A 62 -0.03 9.49 -18.14
C PHE A 62 -1.40 9.17 -17.54
N ARG A 63 -2.49 9.47 -18.25
CA ARG A 63 -3.86 9.15 -17.81
C ARG A 63 -4.06 7.65 -17.62
N GLU A 64 -3.61 6.83 -18.56
CA GLU A 64 -3.74 5.38 -18.44
C GLU A 64 -2.93 4.83 -17.26
N LEU A 65 -1.70 5.33 -17.07
CA LEU A 65 -0.84 4.91 -15.98
C LEU A 65 -1.40 5.31 -14.61
N ALA A 66 -1.90 6.54 -14.50
CA ALA A 66 -2.52 7.06 -13.29
C ALA A 66 -3.73 6.21 -12.87
N ILE A 67 -4.60 5.84 -13.82
CA ILE A 67 -5.76 5.00 -13.55
C ILE A 67 -5.33 3.61 -13.04
N ARG A 68 -4.36 2.96 -13.71
CA ARG A 68 -3.83 1.65 -13.29
C ARG A 68 -3.23 1.71 -11.88
N CYS A 69 -2.46 2.76 -11.59
CA CYS A 69 -1.85 2.99 -10.29
C CYS A 69 -2.92 3.21 -9.20
N TYR A 70 -3.93 4.02 -9.49
CA TYR A 70 -5.02 4.32 -8.55
C TYR A 70 -5.83 3.07 -8.18
N VAL A 71 -6.24 2.27 -9.18
CA VAL A 71 -6.97 1.01 -8.95
C VAL A 71 -6.13 0.04 -8.13
N THR A 72 -4.84 -0.09 -8.44
CA THR A 72 -3.91 -0.95 -7.69
C THR A 72 -3.74 -0.46 -6.25
N ALA A 73 -3.58 0.85 -6.04
CA ALA A 73 -3.41 1.45 -4.71
C ALA A 73 -4.65 1.21 -3.84
N VAL A 74 -5.86 1.40 -4.39
CA VAL A 74 -7.11 1.13 -3.67
C VAL A 74 -7.25 -0.36 -3.34
N LEU A 75 -7.00 -1.27 -4.29
CA LEU A 75 -7.08 -2.72 -4.06
C LEU A 75 -6.09 -3.19 -2.99
N TYR A 76 -4.81 -2.81 -3.11
CA TYR A 76 -3.79 -3.17 -2.12
C TYR A 76 -4.06 -2.52 -0.77
N GLY A 77 -4.53 -1.27 -0.75
CA GLY A 77 -4.93 -0.57 0.47
C GLY A 77 -6.07 -1.30 1.20
N CYS A 78 -7.13 -1.67 0.48
CA CYS A 78 -8.25 -2.45 1.04
C CYS A 78 -7.78 -3.83 1.55
N PHE A 79 -6.99 -4.55 0.76
CA PHE A 79 -6.52 -5.88 1.14
C PHE A 79 -5.59 -5.83 2.36
N ALA A 80 -4.67 -4.86 2.39
CA ALA A 80 -3.80 -4.62 3.53
C ALA A 80 -4.59 -4.23 4.79
N PHE A 81 -5.60 -3.36 4.65
CA PHE A 81 -6.47 -2.95 5.75
C PHE A 81 -7.27 -4.13 6.32
N ILE A 82 -7.88 -4.95 5.47
CA ILE A 82 -8.61 -6.16 5.88
C ILE A 82 -7.66 -7.15 6.55
N SER A 83 -6.51 -7.43 5.94
CA SER A 83 -5.50 -8.33 6.50
C SER A 83 -5.03 -7.84 7.87
N TYR A 84 -4.80 -6.53 8.01
CA TYR A 84 -4.42 -5.89 9.26
C TYR A 84 -5.50 -6.01 10.35
N ILE A 85 -6.77 -5.76 10.01
CA ILE A 85 -7.91 -5.95 10.93
C ILE A 85 -8.01 -7.42 11.36
N CYS A 86 -7.96 -8.37 10.42
CA CYS A 86 -7.98 -9.80 10.72
C CYS A 86 -6.82 -10.20 11.65
N LEU A 87 -5.62 -9.67 11.43
CA LEU A 87 -4.47 -9.93 12.29
C LEU A 87 -4.68 -9.39 13.71
N ARG A 88 -5.25 -8.18 13.83
CA ARG A 88 -5.56 -7.54 15.11
C ARG A 88 -6.63 -8.30 15.88
N LEU A 89 -7.70 -8.71 15.21
CA LEU A 89 -8.76 -9.52 15.79
C LEU A 89 -8.19 -10.86 16.26
N ARG A 90 -7.41 -11.54 15.42
CA ARG A 90 -6.76 -12.82 15.78
C ARG A 90 -5.82 -12.68 16.96
N ASN A 91 -5.06 -11.59 17.05
CA ASN A 91 -4.21 -11.31 18.21
C ASN A 91 -5.01 -11.08 19.50
N LYS A 92 -6.20 -10.45 19.43
CA LYS A 92 -7.11 -10.32 20.58
C LYS A 92 -7.66 -11.68 21.03
N GLN A 93 -8.03 -12.56 20.09
CA GLN A 93 -8.47 -13.92 20.40
C GLN A 93 -7.35 -14.76 21.04
N LEU A 94 -6.11 -14.59 20.59
CA LEU A 94 -4.95 -15.29 21.14
C LEU A 94 -4.62 -14.84 22.57
N ALA A 95 -4.84 -13.55 22.88
CA ALA A 95 -4.71 -13.03 24.25
C ALA A 95 -5.77 -13.68 25.16
N ALA A 96 -7.05 -13.63 24.78
CA ALA A 96 -8.14 -14.24 25.55
C ALA A 96 -7.93 -15.75 25.79
N THR A 97 -7.40 -16.47 24.80
CA THR A 97 -7.09 -17.90 24.93
C THR A 97 -5.92 -18.16 25.89
N LYS A 98 -4.92 -17.27 25.93
CA LYS A 98 -3.81 -17.36 26.89
C LYS A 98 -4.31 -17.13 28.32
N ASP A 99 -5.18 -16.14 28.51
CA ASP A 99 -5.78 -15.85 29.82
C ASP A 99 -6.60 -17.04 30.34
N ALA A 100 -7.40 -17.67 29.47
CA ALA A 100 -8.17 -18.88 29.82
C ALA A 100 -7.26 -20.05 30.22
N LYS A 101 -6.14 -20.28 29.50
CA LYS A 101 -5.17 -21.33 29.86
C LYS A 101 -4.44 -21.04 31.17
N VAL A 102 -4.07 -19.79 31.45
CA VAL A 102 -3.42 -19.38 32.71
C VAL A 102 -4.37 -19.59 33.90
N HIS A 103 -5.63 -19.18 33.78
CA HIS A 103 -6.63 -19.41 34.84
C HIS A 103 -6.86 -20.90 35.11
N ARG A 104 -6.90 -21.74 34.07
CA ARG A 104 -7.00 -23.20 34.24
C ARG A 104 -5.78 -23.78 34.95
N LYS A 105 -4.57 -23.30 34.65
CA LYS A 105 -3.32 -23.76 35.30
C LYS A 105 -3.20 -23.38 36.79
N ARG A 106 -3.90 -22.35 37.28
CA ARG A 106 -3.90 -21.98 38.71
C ARG A 106 -4.87 -22.80 39.56
N LYS A 107 -5.83 -23.49 38.94
CA LYS A 107 -6.83 -24.32 39.64
C LYS A 107 -6.39 -25.78 39.84
N VAL A 108 -5.29 -26.19 39.21
CA VAL A 108 -4.67 -27.52 39.33
C VAL A 108 -3.41 -27.36 40.15
#